data_AF-A0A8T0Q4L0-F1
#
_entry.id   AF-A0A8T0Q4L0-F1
#
_cell.length_a   1.000
_cell.length_b   1.000
_cell.length_c   1.000
_cell.angle_alpha   90.00
_cell.angle_beta   90.00
_cell.angle_gamma   90.00
#
_symmetry.space_group_name_H-M   'P 1'
#
loop_
_entity.id
_entity.type
_entity.pdbx_description
1 polymer ?
#
loop_
_entity_poly.entity_id
_entity_poly.type
_entity_poly.pdbx_seq_one_letter_code
_entity_poly.pdbx_strand_id
1 'polypeptide(L)'
;MNTAVPAQPSAPEARRKGTSKRLKNFSTKEDESLCSAYINVSKDPIVGTNQPIRSYWGRIKAYFEEDSECTRSQSSLQHRWADIQKDTSRFCGFYSEIERKNQSGKSDGDKVKDALQMYEGIVGATFKFIH
;
A
#
# COMPACT_ATOMS: atom_id res chain seq x y z
N MET A 1 -26.74 57.42 27.02
CA MET A 1 -26.89 57.76 25.58
C MET A 1 -26.54 56.50 24.83
N ASN A 2 -27.56 55.83 24.27
CA ASN A 2 -27.47 54.48 23.74
C ASN A 2 -27.52 54.57 22.20
N THR A 3 -26.48 54.13 21.50
CA THR A 3 -26.50 53.90 20.04
C THR A 3 -25.36 52.93 19.70
N ALA A 4 -25.61 51.63 19.64
CA ALA A 4 -25.95 50.83 18.44
C ALA A 4 -24.71 50.25 17.73
N VAL A 5 -24.51 48.95 17.95
CA VAL A 5 -23.61 48.06 17.19
C VAL A 5 -24.23 47.81 15.82
N PRO A 6 -23.50 47.94 14.69
CA PRO A 6 -23.95 47.37 13.43
C PRO A 6 -23.41 45.93 13.30
N ALA A 7 -24.34 44.98 13.34
CA ALA A 7 -24.11 43.60 12.93
C ALA A 7 -23.91 43.55 11.40
N GLN A 8 -22.85 42.88 10.96
CA GLN A 8 -22.66 42.45 9.58
C GLN A 8 -22.79 40.92 9.52
N PRO A 9 -23.70 40.36 8.71
CA PRO A 9 -23.80 38.91 8.53
C PRO A 9 -22.73 38.44 7.53
N SER A 10 -21.69 37.76 8.02
CA SER A 10 -20.72 37.05 7.19
C SER A 10 -21.35 35.77 6.63
N ALA A 11 -21.56 35.77 5.31
CA ALA A 11 -22.10 34.65 4.55
C ALA A 11 -21.29 33.35 4.74
N PRO A 12 -21.90 32.15 4.62
CA PRO A 12 -21.18 30.90 4.69
C PRO A 12 -20.34 30.72 3.43
N GLU A 13 -19.03 30.69 3.61
CA GLU A 13 -18.07 30.47 2.53
C GLU A 13 -18.26 29.06 1.96
N ALA A 14 -18.85 29.00 0.77
CA ALA A 14 -19.12 27.77 0.07
C ALA A 14 -17.82 26.98 -0.11
N ARG A 15 -17.70 25.86 0.61
CA ARG A 15 -16.60 24.90 0.52
C ARG A 15 -16.55 24.38 -0.91
N ARG A 16 -15.68 24.98 -1.75
CA ARG A 16 -15.43 24.52 -3.11
C ARG A 16 -14.93 23.09 -3.02
N LYS A 17 -15.78 22.12 -3.36
CA LYS A 17 -15.36 20.73 -3.61
C LYS A 17 -14.46 20.77 -4.83
N GLY A 18 -13.15 20.82 -4.59
CA GLY A 18 -12.15 20.64 -5.63
C GLY A 18 -12.44 19.32 -6.34
N THR A 19 -12.50 19.37 -7.68
CA THR A 19 -12.61 18.19 -8.51
C THR A 19 -11.39 17.31 -8.21
N SER A 20 -11.62 16.15 -7.60
CA SER A 20 -10.56 15.20 -7.25
C SER A 20 -9.87 14.78 -8.54
N LYS A 21 -8.70 15.37 -8.84
CA LYS A 21 -7.82 14.85 -9.88
C LYS A 21 -7.49 13.41 -9.49
N ARG A 22 -7.90 12.45 -10.33
CA ARG A 22 -7.61 11.03 -10.14
C ARG A 22 -6.08 10.91 -10.10
N LEU A 23 -5.54 10.53 -8.94
CA LEU A 23 -4.09 10.30 -8.84
C LEU A 23 -3.71 9.17 -9.80
N LYS A 24 -2.50 9.25 -10.36
CA LYS A 24 -1.92 8.19 -11.19
C LYS A 24 -1.90 6.88 -10.41
N ASN A 25 -2.04 5.74 -11.10
CA ASN A 25 -1.87 4.43 -10.49
C ASN A 25 -0.48 4.31 -9.85
N PHE A 26 -0.33 3.37 -8.91
CA PHE A 26 0.98 3.03 -8.36
C PHE A 26 1.85 2.37 -9.44
N SER A 27 3.09 2.82 -9.52
CA SER A 27 4.14 2.20 -10.33
C SER A 27 4.89 1.13 -9.55
N THR A 28 5.61 0.27 -10.25
CA THR A 28 6.49 -0.75 -9.65
C THR A 28 7.48 -0.14 -8.66
N LYS A 29 8.12 0.98 -9.04
CA LYS A 29 9.07 1.69 -8.16
C LYS A 29 8.39 2.23 -6.90
N GLU A 30 7.16 2.73 -6.99
CA GLU A 30 6.40 3.14 -5.80
C GLU A 30 6.06 1.93 -4.91
N ASP A 31 5.76 0.77 -5.47
CA ASP A 31 5.51 -0.44 -4.68
C ASP A 31 6.79 -0.91 -3.98
N GLU A 32 7.95 -0.86 -4.65
CA GLU A 32 9.26 -1.16 -4.06
C GLU A 32 9.60 -0.21 -2.89
N SER A 33 9.41 1.10 -3.07
CA SER A 33 9.59 2.10 -2.00
C SER A 33 8.63 1.84 -0.83
N LEU A 34 7.37 1.49 -1.11
CA LEU A 34 6.38 1.18 -0.08
C LEU A 34 6.74 -0.09 0.70
N CYS A 35 7.18 -1.14 0.02
CA CYS A 35 7.66 -2.37 0.64
C CYS A 35 8.88 -2.10 1.54
N SER A 36 9.85 -1.33 1.05
CA SER A 36 11.05 -0.95 1.79
C SER A 36 10.71 -0.13 3.03
N ALA A 37 9.85 0.88 2.89
CA ALA A 37 9.37 1.69 4.01
C ALA A 37 8.64 0.85 5.07
N TYR A 38 7.79 -0.09 4.65
CA TYR A 38 7.09 -0.99 5.58
C TYR A 38 8.07 -1.89 6.33
N ILE A 39 9.04 -2.49 5.64
CA ILE A 39 10.06 -3.35 6.25
C ILE A 39 10.91 -2.57 7.26
N ASN A 40 11.30 -1.35 6.92
CA ASN A 40 12.11 -0.50 7.82
C ASN A 40 11.35 -0.19 9.12
N VAL A 41 10.08 0.21 9.01
CA VAL A 41 9.27 0.54 10.19
C VAL A 41 8.90 -0.70 11.01
N SER A 42 8.61 -1.83 10.37
CA SER A 42 8.25 -3.08 11.07
C SER A 42 9.41 -3.71 11.84
N LYS A 43 10.66 -3.43 11.42
CA LYS A 43 11.88 -3.91 12.08
C LYS A 43 12.45 -2.94 13.12
N ASP A 44 11.92 -1.71 13.20
CA ASP A 44 12.40 -0.71 14.14
C ASP A 44 12.02 -1.11 15.58
N PRO A 45 13.00 -1.41 16.46
CA PRO A 45 12.73 -1.82 17.84
C PRO A 45 12.09 -0.73 18.69
N ILE A 46 12.20 0.53 18.28
CA ILE A 46 11.56 1.68 18.94
C ILE A 46 10.06 1.72 18.60
N VAL A 47 9.67 1.17 17.44
CA VAL A 47 8.28 1.01 17.02
C VAL A 47 7.70 -0.23 17.71
N GLY A 48 7.54 -0.13 19.03
CA GLY A 48 6.89 -1.18 19.81
C GLY A 48 5.50 -1.53 19.29
N THR A 49 5.04 -2.75 19.58
CA THR A 49 3.80 -3.37 19.05
C THR A 49 2.51 -2.60 19.38
N ASN A 50 2.56 -1.59 20.26
CA ASN A 50 1.39 -0.90 20.80
C ASN A 50 1.22 0.55 20.29
N GLN A 51 1.58 0.82 19.03
CA GLN A 51 1.40 2.13 18.41
C GLN A 51 0.03 2.25 17.73
N PRO A 52 -0.65 3.42 17.80
CA PRO A 52 -1.84 3.66 17.00
C PRO A 52 -1.54 3.49 15.50
N ILE A 53 -2.46 2.85 14.79
CA ILE A 53 -2.33 2.58 13.34
C ILE A 53 -1.98 3.86 12.54
N ARG A 54 -2.58 5.00 12.90
CA ARG A 54 -2.29 6.31 12.28
C ARG A 54 -0.82 6.71 12.42
N SER A 55 -0.22 6.50 13.59
CA SER A 55 1.18 6.84 13.86
C SER A 55 2.14 5.89 13.13
N TYR A 56 1.80 4.60 13.10
CA TYR A 56 2.55 3.59 12.35
C TYR A 56 2.63 3.93 10.85
N TRP A 57 1.47 4.19 10.23
CA TRP A 57 1.41 4.63 8.83
C TRP A 57 1.97 6.03 8.60
N GLY A 58 2.05 6.86 9.63
CA GLY A 58 2.78 8.13 9.59
C GLY A 58 4.27 7.93 9.34
N ARG A 59 4.89 7.00 10.06
CA ARG A 59 6.31 6.66 9.87
C ARG A 59 6.55 6.04 8.50
N ILE A 60 5.70 5.09 8.07
CA ILE A 60 5.80 4.48 6.74
C ILE A 60 5.71 5.55 5.65
N LYS A 61 4.78 6.50 5.78
CA LYS A 61 4.66 7.61 4.82
C LYS A 61 5.93 8.46 4.78
N ALA A 62 6.53 8.76 5.93
CA ALA A 62 7.77 9.53 5.99
C ALA A 62 8.90 8.82 5.24
N TYR A 63 9.13 7.54 5.53
CA TYR A 63 10.13 6.73 4.81
C TYR A 63 9.82 6.61 3.31
N PHE A 64 8.56 6.45 2.94
CA PHE A 64 8.14 6.39 1.55
C PHE A 64 8.46 7.70 0.81
N GLU A 65 8.22 8.85 1.42
CA GLU A 65 8.48 10.17 0.82
C GLU A 65 9.98 10.52 0.77
N GLU A 66 10.83 9.87 1.57
CA GLU A 66 12.29 10.00 1.48
C GLU A 66 12.86 9.30 0.24
N ASP A 67 12.27 8.17 -0.17
CA ASP A 67 12.73 7.35 -1.29
C ASP A 67 11.95 7.59 -2.60
N SER A 68 10.71 8.10 -2.49
CA SER A 68 9.81 8.32 -3.62
C SER A 68 9.73 9.79 -4.03
N GLU A 69 9.77 10.05 -5.34
CA GLU A 69 9.46 11.37 -5.92
C GLU A 69 7.96 11.72 -5.88
N CYS A 70 7.12 10.78 -5.44
CA CYS A 70 5.67 10.93 -5.40
C CYS A 70 5.15 11.11 -3.97
N THR A 71 4.17 12.01 -3.80
CA THR A 71 3.44 12.15 -2.54
C THR A 71 2.13 11.37 -2.60
N ARG A 72 1.89 10.54 -1.57
CA ARG A 72 0.67 9.72 -1.44
C ARG A 72 0.04 9.95 -0.07
N SER A 73 -1.28 9.87 0.00
CA SER A 73 -1.97 9.92 1.30
C SER A 73 -1.72 8.62 2.09
N GLN A 74 -1.75 8.69 3.42
CA GLN A 74 -1.66 7.49 4.26
C GLN A 74 -2.71 6.43 3.88
N SER A 75 -3.95 6.86 3.61
CA SER A 75 -5.02 5.97 3.19
C SER A 75 -4.72 5.28 1.85
N SER A 76 -4.09 5.99 0.91
CA SER A 76 -3.70 5.41 -0.38
C SER A 76 -2.61 4.37 -0.22
N LEU A 77 -1.60 4.63 0.63
CA LEU A 77 -0.52 3.68 0.93
C LEU A 77 -1.06 2.43 1.65
N GLN A 78 -1.97 2.62 2.62
CA GLN A 78 -2.64 1.53 3.32
C GLN A 78 -3.38 0.59 2.38
N HIS A 79 -4.21 1.14 1.48
CA HIS A 79 -4.94 0.32 0.50
C HIS A 79 -3.98 -0.40 -0.44
N ARG A 80 -2.96 0.31 -0.94
CA ARG A 80 -1.98 -0.31 -1.85
C ARG A 80 -1.23 -1.45 -1.18
N TRP A 81 -0.78 -1.25 0.05
CA TRP A 81 -0.12 -2.29 0.84
C TRP A 81 -1.02 -3.50 1.06
N ALA A 82 -2.31 -3.29 1.39
CA ALA A 82 -3.25 -4.38 1.55
C ALA A 82 -3.40 -5.21 0.26
N ASP A 83 -3.42 -4.56 -0.90
CA ASP A 83 -3.43 -5.26 -2.20
C ASP A 83 -2.14 -6.06 -2.45
N ILE A 84 -0.98 -5.45 -2.23
CA ILE A 84 0.33 -6.13 -2.35
C ILE A 84 0.37 -7.36 -1.43
N GLN A 85 0.04 -7.17 -0.16
CA GLN A 85 0.08 -8.23 0.84
C GLN A 85 -0.88 -9.37 0.49
N LYS A 86 -2.09 -9.05 0.01
CA LYS A 86 -3.09 -10.04 -0.40
C LYS A 86 -2.58 -10.90 -1.56
N ASP A 87 -2.08 -10.26 -2.61
CA ASP A 87 -1.60 -10.96 -3.81
C ASP A 87 -0.35 -11.78 -3.50
N THR A 88 0.62 -11.21 -2.76
CA THR A 88 1.83 -11.92 -2.35
C THR A 88 1.53 -13.11 -1.44
N SER A 89 0.65 -12.95 -0.44
CA SER A 89 0.27 -14.06 0.45
C SER A 89 -0.37 -15.21 -0.32
N ARG A 90 -1.19 -14.90 -1.32
CA ARG A 90 -1.83 -15.91 -2.17
C ARG A 90 -0.83 -16.62 -3.06
N PHE A 91 0.09 -15.89 -3.69
CA PHE A 91 1.18 -16.48 -4.45
C PHE A 91 2.04 -17.42 -3.60
N CYS A 92 2.44 -16.99 -2.39
CA CYS A 92 3.17 -17.84 -1.44
C CYS A 92 2.40 -19.12 -1.12
N GLY A 93 1.07 -19.05 -0.94
CA GLY A 93 0.24 -20.24 -0.73
C GLY A 93 0.31 -21.24 -1.89
N PHE A 94 0.27 -20.76 -3.14
CA PHE A 94 0.42 -21.62 -4.32
C PHE A 94 1.82 -22.21 -4.44
N TYR A 95 2.85 -21.40 -4.18
CA TYR A 95 4.23 -21.88 -4.17
C TYR A 95 4.43 -22.98 -3.11
N SER A 96 3.93 -22.78 -1.89
CA SER A 96 3.97 -23.80 -0.83
C SER A 96 3.19 -25.06 -1.17
N GLU A 97 2.09 -24.97 -1.92
CA GLU A 97 1.39 -26.15 -2.44
C GLU A 97 2.25 -26.94 -3.43
N ILE A 98 2.97 -26.26 -4.32
CA ILE A 98 3.87 -26.89 -5.28
C ILE A 98 5.06 -27.55 -4.57
N GLU A 99 5.65 -26.88 -3.58
CA GLU A 99 6.72 -27.46 -2.76
C GLU A 99 6.25 -28.71 -2.03
N ARG A 100 5.05 -28.69 -1.44
CA ARG A 100 4.48 -29.86 -0.75
C ARG A 100 4.24 -31.05 -1.68
N LYS A 101 3.97 -30.82 -2.97
CA LYS A 101 3.85 -31.90 -3.97
C LYS A 101 5.18 -32.60 -4.24
N ASN A 102 6.31 -32.00 -3.82
CA ASN A 102 7.67 -32.56 -3.80
C ASN A 102 8.03 -33.39 -5.05
N GLN A 103 7.66 -32.87 -6.23
CA GLN A 103 7.90 -33.54 -7.50
C GLN A 103 9.42 -33.55 -7.78
N SER A 104 10.02 -34.74 -7.76
CA SER A 104 11.44 -34.91 -8.05
C SER A 104 11.77 -34.37 -9.44
N GLY A 105 12.83 -33.57 -9.55
CA GLY A 105 13.35 -33.06 -10.82
C GLY A 105 12.91 -31.65 -11.20
N LYS A 106 12.10 -30.95 -10.40
CA LYS A 106 11.81 -29.52 -10.62
C LYS A 106 12.82 -28.61 -9.94
N SER A 107 13.39 -27.69 -10.72
CA SER A 107 14.18 -26.58 -10.16
C SER A 107 13.27 -25.57 -9.46
N ASP A 108 13.83 -24.70 -8.63
CA ASP A 108 13.06 -23.63 -7.98
C ASP A 108 12.43 -22.68 -9.02
N GLY A 109 13.11 -22.44 -10.14
CA GLY A 109 12.56 -21.66 -11.26
C GLY A 109 11.32 -22.31 -11.88
N ASP A 110 11.28 -23.64 -11.96
CA ASP A 110 10.10 -24.37 -12.46
C ASP A 110 8.94 -24.30 -11.46
N LYS A 111 9.23 -24.40 -10.16
CA LYS A 111 8.22 -24.25 -9.11
C LYS A 111 7.63 -22.84 -9.11
N VAL A 112 8.43 -21.81 -9.34
CA VAL A 112 7.94 -20.42 -9.48
C VAL A 112 7.03 -20.30 -10.68
N LYS A 113 7.40 -20.85 -11.85
CA LYS A 113 6.55 -20.82 -13.05
C LYS A 113 5.21 -21.53 -12.82
N ASP A 114 5.23 -22.69 -12.20
CA ASP A 114 4.01 -23.43 -11.84
C ASP A 114 3.12 -22.61 -10.89
N ALA A 115 3.73 -21.91 -9.92
CA ALA A 115 3.00 -21.08 -8.97
C ALA A 115 2.35 -19.87 -9.65
N LEU A 116 3.05 -19.26 -10.61
CA LEU A 116 2.53 -18.17 -11.43
C LEU A 116 1.35 -18.65 -12.30
N GLN A 117 1.47 -19.83 -12.92
CA GLN A 117 0.39 -20.41 -13.72
C GLN A 117 -0.84 -20.73 -12.86
N MET A 118 -0.63 -21.29 -11.67
CA MET A 118 -1.71 -21.55 -10.71
C MET A 118 -2.36 -20.25 -10.23
N TYR A 119 -1.56 -19.21 -9.95
CA TYR A 119 -2.05 -17.89 -9.59
C TYR A 119 -2.93 -17.30 -10.69
N GLU A 120 -2.45 -17.27 -11.93
CA GLU A 120 -3.20 -16.73 -13.06
C GLU A 120 -4.50 -17.50 -13.31
N GLY A 121 -4.46 -18.83 -13.24
CA GLY A 121 -5.65 -19.67 -13.44
C GLY A 121 -6.74 -19.48 -12.38
N ILE A 122 -6.37 -19.15 -11.13
CA ILE A 122 -7.33 -19.04 -10.01
C ILE A 122 -7.71 -17.58 -9.74
N VAL A 123 -6.78 -16.64 -9.88
CA VAL A 123 -7.01 -15.21 -9.63
C VAL A 123 -7.57 -14.52 -10.88
N GLY A 124 -7.30 -15.04 -12.07
CA GLY A 124 -7.69 -14.44 -13.34
C GLY A 124 -6.86 -13.20 -13.69
N ALA A 125 -5.69 -13.03 -13.07
CA ALA A 125 -4.76 -11.94 -13.34
C ALA A 125 -3.32 -12.40 -13.18
N THR A 126 -2.42 -11.84 -13.99
CA THR A 126 -0.98 -12.05 -13.86
C THR A 126 -0.47 -11.47 -12.54
N PHE A 127 0.34 -12.22 -11.80
CA PHE A 127 1.00 -11.73 -10.60
C PHE A 127 2.05 -10.66 -10.97
N LYS A 128 1.93 -9.46 -10.39
CA LYS A 128 2.67 -8.25 -10.84
C LYS A 128 3.91 -7.92 -10.02
N PHE A 129 4.15 -8.67 -8.94
CA PHE A 129 5.20 -8.38 -7.96
C PHE A 129 6.39 -9.33 -8.08
N ILE A 130 6.64 -9.85 -9.29
CA ILE A 130 7.90 -10.51 -9.67
C ILE A 130 8.78 -9.41 -10.26
N HIS A 131 9.91 -9.14 -9.62
CA HIS A 131 10.90 -8.15 -10.01
C HIS A 131 12.27 -8.82 -10.11
#